data_AF-A0A972LSN3-F1
#
_entry.id   AF-A0A972LSN3-F1
#
_cell.length_a   1.000
_cell.length_b   1.000
_cell.length_c   1.000
_cell.angle_alpha   90.00
_cell.angle_beta   90.00
_cell.angle_gamma   90.00
#
_symmetry.space_group_name_H-M   'P 1'
#
loop_
_entity.id
_entity.type
_entity.pdbx_description
1 polymer ?
#
loop_
_entity_poly.entity_id
_entity_poly.type
_entity_poly.pdbx_seq_one_letter_code
_entity_poly.pdbx_strand_id
1 'polypeptide(L)'
;MPLPRPRFSLLTLLLLMTIVAMATALWKLNSELVPLRQEIANYRQQLGYLTIDESDIDKIHAMKVDSQGPDEWRYRIYLPPGHNYKLGIREGRFPDRSQFPTQSDYLAEVAANSSGSYGDWKPGEFLLSFRIDPDVKDTTQKTWAFKVTRVGEGRKNTFTSTVPWMADKRLWSSHSGMVGNKQKSFEADEPLVLHEVRRAILQVGIGSSYSVKSSQGAADGFLLYIEPMP
;
A
#
# COMPACT_ATOMS: atom_id res chain seq x y z
N MET A 1 74.31 -20.96 8.03
CA MET A 1 73.03 -21.66 8.26
C MET A 1 72.31 -21.81 6.93
N PRO A 2 72.11 -23.03 6.42
CA PRO A 2 71.41 -23.22 5.15
C PRO A 2 69.91 -22.93 5.31
N LEU A 3 69.37 -22.07 4.45
CA LEU A 3 67.93 -21.78 4.39
C LEU A 3 67.19 -23.01 3.84
N PRO A 4 66.08 -23.44 4.46
CA PRO A 4 65.29 -24.56 3.97
C PRO A 4 64.75 -24.24 2.57
N ARG A 5 65.06 -25.08 1.58
CA ARG A 5 64.52 -24.97 0.23
C ARG A 5 63.08 -25.51 0.22
N PRO A 6 62.06 -24.70 -0.10
CA PRO A 6 60.70 -25.20 -0.17
C PRO A 6 60.58 -26.21 -1.31
N ARG A 7 60.24 -27.45 -0.98
CA ARG A 7 59.92 -28.50 -1.97
C ARG A 7 58.45 -28.39 -2.31
N PHE A 8 58.12 -27.58 -3.32
CA PHE A 8 56.77 -27.53 -3.87
C PHE A 8 56.50 -28.80 -4.67
N SER A 9 55.52 -29.59 -4.22
CA SER A 9 55.04 -30.75 -4.96
C SER A 9 54.19 -30.27 -6.15
N LEU A 10 54.40 -30.86 -7.33
CA LEU A 10 53.60 -30.55 -8.52
C LEU A 10 52.09 -30.71 -8.26
N LEU A 11 51.73 -31.68 -7.40
CA LEU A 11 50.36 -31.91 -6.96
C LEU A 11 49.78 -30.71 -6.19
N THR A 12 50.57 -30.10 -5.29
CA THR A 12 50.12 -28.91 -4.54
C THR A 12 49.88 -27.71 -5.45
N LEU A 13 50.66 -27.57 -6.53
CA LEU A 13 50.47 -26.50 -7.50
C LEU A 13 49.20 -26.70 -8.33
N LEU A 14 48.95 -27.93 -8.79
CA LEU A 14 47.75 -28.27 -9.54
C LEU A 14 46.49 -28.07 -8.68
N LEU A 15 46.54 -28.50 -7.42
CA LEU A 15 45.43 -28.32 -6.47
C LEU A 15 45.16 -26.85 -6.14
N LEU A 16 46.21 -26.02 -6.01
CA LEU A 16 46.03 -24.59 -5.80
C LEU A 16 45.43 -23.92 -7.04
N MET A 17 45.86 -24.32 -8.24
CA MET A 17 45.31 -23.81 -9.49
C MET A 17 43.82 -24.16 -9.63
N THR A 18 43.39 -25.37 -9.28
CA THR A 18 41.98 -25.76 -9.34
C THR A 18 41.14 -24.99 -8.34
N ILE A 19 41.63 -24.77 -7.11
CA ILE A 19 40.94 -23.93 -6.11
C ILE A 19 40.77 -22.50 -6.63
N VAL A 20 41.83 -21.91 -7.19
CA VAL A 20 41.78 -20.55 -7.75
C VAL A 20 40.80 -20.48 -8.92
N ALA A 21 40.82 -21.46 -9.83
CA ALA A 21 39.89 -21.52 -10.95
C ALA A 21 38.43 -21.66 -10.50
N MET A 22 38.17 -22.47 -9.47
CA MET A 22 36.83 -22.62 -8.89
C MET A 22 36.38 -21.34 -8.18
N ALA A 23 37.27 -20.68 -7.43
CA ALA A 23 36.98 -19.43 -6.75
C ALA A 23 36.65 -18.30 -7.74
N THR A 24 37.39 -18.16 -8.83
CA THR A 24 37.11 -17.15 -9.87
C THR A 24 35.81 -17.44 -10.60
N ALA A 25 35.50 -18.71 -10.89
CA ALA A 25 34.23 -19.11 -11.47
C ALA A 25 33.04 -18.77 -10.55
N LEU A 26 33.14 -19.07 -9.25
CA LEU A 26 32.12 -18.73 -8.26
C LEU A 26 31.94 -17.23 -8.10
N TRP A 27 33.04 -16.47 -8.09
CA TRP A 27 32.99 -15.02 -8.02
C TRP A 27 32.28 -14.42 -9.25
N LYS A 28 32.63 -14.89 -10.45
CA LYS A 28 31.98 -14.44 -11.69
C LYS A 28 30.49 -14.77 -11.67
N LEU A 29 30.11 -15.99 -11.30
CA LEU A 29 28.72 -16.42 -11.23
C LEU A 29 27.91 -15.62 -10.21
N ASN A 30 28.49 -15.34 -9.02
CA ASN A 30 27.85 -14.48 -8.03
C ASN A 30 27.72 -13.04 -8.51
N SER A 31 28.71 -12.50 -9.23
CA SER A 31 28.65 -11.15 -9.77
C SER A 31 27.56 -10.96 -10.84
N GLU A 32 27.21 -12.02 -11.57
CA GLU A 32 26.13 -12.02 -12.58
C GLU A 32 24.76 -12.28 -11.94
N LEU A 33 24.68 -13.09 -10.87
CA LEU A 33 23.41 -13.39 -10.20
C LEU A 33 22.83 -12.19 -9.44
N VAL A 34 23.67 -11.34 -8.83
CA VAL A 34 23.21 -10.17 -8.07
C VAL A 34 22.37 -9.20 -8.92
N PRO A 35 22.83 -8.71 -10.09
CA PRO A 35 22.04 -7.78 -10.90
C PRO A 35 20.78 -8.45 -11.46
N LEU A 36 20.83 -9.73 -11.86
CA LEU A 36 19.63 -10.45 -12.32
C LEU A 36 18.55 -10.56 -11.24
N ARG A 37 18.95 -10.80 -9.98
CA ARG A 37 18.01 -10.80 -8.85
C ARG A 37 17.41 -9.43 -8.61
N GLN A 38 18.20 -8.37 -8.75
CA GLN A 38 17.72 -6.99 -8.63
C GLN A 38 16.75 -6.65 -9.77
N GLU A 39 17.02 -7.08 -11.00
CA GLU A 39 16.11 -6.89 -12.13
C GLU A 39 14.78 -7.62 -11.91
N ILE A 40 14.81 -8.88 -11.48
CA ILE A 40 13.58 -9.63 -11.16
C ILE A 40 12.81 -8.94 -10.02
N ALA A 41 13.50 -8.44 -8.99
CA ALA A 41 12.87 -7.69 -7.90
C ALA A 41 12.22 -6.39 -8.42
N ASN A 42 12.90 -5.66 -9.30
CA ASN A 42 12.39 -4.45 -9.93
C ASN A 42 11.17 -4.74 -10.81
N TYR A 43 11.21 -5.80 -11.64
CA TYR A 43 10.07 -6.21 -12.46
C TYR A 43 8.89 -6.66 -11.61
N ARG A 44 9.15 -7.40 -10.52
CA ARG A 44 8.09 -7.77 -9.57
C ARG A 44 7.46 -6.54 -8.93
N GLN A 45 8.25 -5.54 -8.56
CA GLN A 45 7.74 -4.29 -8.01
C GLN A 45 6.92 -3.51 -9.06
N GLN A 46 7.37 -3.46 -10.32
CA GLN A 46 6.64 -2.81 -11.42
C GLN A 46 5.32 -3.52 -11.74
N LEU A 47 5.29 -4.86 -11.69
CA LEU A 47 4.08 -5.66 -11.86
C LEU A 47 3.18 -5.64 -10.62
N GLY A 48 3.64 -4.99 -9.55
CA GLY A 48 2.93 -4.94 -8.30
C GLY A 48 2.76 -6.33 -7.68
N TYR A 49 3.82 -7.15 -7.59
CA TYR A 49 3.91 -8.30 -6.67
C TYR A 49 4.52 -7.88 -5.32
N LEU A 50 3.96 -8.41 -4.23
CA LEU A 50 4.57 -8.25 -2.91
C LEU A 50 5.75 -9.20 -2.77
N THR A 51 6.85 -8.72 -2.18
CA THR A 51 7.99 -9.55 -1.79
C THR A 51 8.02 -9.57 -0.27
N ILE A 52 7.64 -10.68 0.33
CA ILE A 52 7.55 -10.83 1.78
C ILE A 52 8.69 -11.73 2.21
N ASP A 53 9.61 -11.17 2.99
CA ASP A 53 10.69 -11.92 3.60
C ASP A 53 10.16 -12.69 4.82
N GLU A 54 10.80 -13.82 5.15
CA GLU A 54 10.40 -14.66 6.29
C GLU A 54 10.40 -13.90 7.62
N SER A 55 11.26 -12.88 7.77
CA SER A 55 11.31 -12.05 8.97
C SER A 55 10.12 -11.10 9.13
N ASP A 56 9.43 -10.78 8.04
CA ASP A 56 8.31 -9.83 8.03
C ASP A 56 6.97 -10.53 7.76
N ILE A 57 6.91 -11.86 7.88
CA ILE A 57 5.69 -12.63 7.60
C ILE A 57 4.55 -12.31 8.56
N ASP A 58 4.85 -11.77 9.74
CA ASP A 58 3.87 -11.39 10.76
C ASP A 58 3.40 -9.92 10.62
N LYS A 59 3.81 -9.23 9.55
CA LYS A 59 3.45 -7.83 9.28
C LYS A 59 2.44 -7.72 8.15
N ILE A 60 1.63 -6.66 8.18
CA ILE A 60 0.78 -6.29 7.05
C ILE A 60 1.66 -5.68 5.97
N HIS A 61 1.62 -6.23 4.75
CA HIS A 61 2.31 -5.62 3.60
C HIS A 61 1.29 -5.05 2.65
N ALA A 62 1.51 -3.81 2.21
CA ALA A 62 0.62 -3.19 1.25
C ALA A 62 1.38 -2.33 0.24
N MET A 63 0.86 -2.31 -0.98
CA MET A 63 1.24 -1.31 -1.98
C MET A 63 0.07 -0.97 -2.89
N LYS A 64 0.12 0.25 -3.42
CA LYS A 64 -0.78 0.73 -4.44
C LYS A 64 -0.33 0.16 -5.79
N VAL A 65 -1.30 -0.36 -6.54
CA VAL A 65 -1.14 -0.88 -7.90
C VAL A 65 -1.85 0.06 -8.86
N ASP A 66 -1.33 0.17 -10.07
CA ASP A 66 -1.95 0.98 -11.11
C ASP A 66 -3.39 0.52 -11.41
N SER A 67 -4.28 1.50 -11.48
CA SER A 67 -5.69 1.32 -11.83
C SER A 67 -5.93 1.78 -13.27
N GLN A 68 -6.96 1.23 -13.91
CA GLN A 68 -7.34 1.61 -15.28
C GLN A 68 -8.47 2.64 -15.32
N GLY A 69 -9.29 2.70 -14.27
CA GLY A 69 -10.42 3.63 -14.19
C GLY A 69 -10.06 4.97 -13.55
N PRO A 70 -10.64 6.09 -14.01
CA PRO A 70 -10.73 7.28 -13.18
C PRO A 70 -11.52 6.93 -11.90
N ASP A 71 -11.09 7.43 -10.74
CA ASP A 71 -11.70 7.17 -9.43
C ASP A 71 -11.66 5.69 -8.98
N GLU A 72 -10.73 4.92 -9.53
CA GLU A 72 -10.40 3.58 -9.06
C GLU A 72 -9.01 3.59 -8.42
N TRP A 73 -8.87 2.93 -7.28
CA TRP A 73 -7.61 2.70 -6.59
C TRP A 73 -7.48 1.21 -6.32
N ARG A 74 -6.32 0.65 -6.68
CA ARG A 74 -6.03 -0.77 -6.43
C ARG A 74 -4.90 -0.89 -5.43
N TYR A 75 -5.04 -1.84 -4.53
CA TYR A 75 -4.06 -2.13 -3.50
C TYR A 75 -3.80 -3.62 -3.48
N ARG A 76 -2.54 -4.02 -3.59
CA ARG A 76 -2.14 -5.39 -3.27
C ARG A 76 -1.74 -5.43 -1.81
N ILE A 77 -2.39 -6.29 -1.05
CA ILE A 77 -2.27 -6.35 0.40
C ILE A 77 -2.04 -7.80 0.80
N TYR A 78 -1.15 -8.01 1.73
CA TYR A 78 -0.97 -9.25 2.46
C TYR A 78 -1.33 -9.01 3.92
N LEU A 79 -2.25 -9.84 4.41
CA LEU A 79 -2.63 -9.88 5.82
C LEU A 79 -2.01 -11.12 6.47
N PRO A 80 -1.20 -10.97 7.53
CA PRO A 80 -0.55 -12.10 8.15
C PRO A 80 -1.55 -13.03 8.85
N PRO A 81 -1.27 -14.34 8.92
CA PRO A 81 -2.11 -15.31 9.61
C PRO A 81 -2.18 -15.04 11.12
N GLY A 82 -3.12 -15.67 11.82
CA GLY A 82 -3.26 -15.55 13.29
C GLY A 82 -4.10 -14.37 13.76
N HIS A 83 -4.46 -13.45 12.86
CA HIS A 83 -5.31 -12.30 13.15
C HIS A 83 -6.58 -12.31 12.30
N ASN A 84 -7.65 -11.74 12.85
CA ASN A 84 -8.84 -11.41 12.08
C ASN A 84 -8.80 -9.93 11.73
N TYR A 85 -9.25 -9.58 10.52
CA TYR A 85 -9.23 -8.20 10.06
C TYR A 85 -10.62 -7.79 9.60
N LYS A 86 -10.93 -6.50 9.74
CA LYS A 86 -12.07 -5.88 9.07
C LYS A 86 -11.58 -4.78 8.14
N LEU A 87 -12.19 -4.71 6.96
CA LEU A 87 -12.02 -3.60 6.05
C LEU A 87 -13.17 -2.62 6.28
N GLY A 88 -12.84 -1.40 6.68
CA GLY A 88 -13.77 -0.31 6.89
C GLY A 88 -13.75 0.68 5.74
N ILE A 89 -14.94 1.13 5.33
CA ILE A 89 -15.12 2.36 4.55
C ILE A 89 -15.86 3.34 5.46
N ARG A 90 -15.32 4.54 5.66
CA ARG A 90 -15.97 5.61 6.40
C ARG A 90 -16.16 6.84 5.54
N GLU A 91 -17.26 7.55 5.77
CA GLU A 91 -17.57 8.84 5.17
C GLU A 91 -18.18 9.77 6.22
N GLY A 92 -17.75 11.03 6.20
CA GLY A 92 -18.25 12.04 7.12
C GLY A 92 -17.22 13.16 7.32
N ARG A 93 -17.35 13.87 8.43
CA ARG A 93 -16.44 14.97 8.79
C ARG A 93 -15.29 14.44 9.62
N PHE A 94 -14.10 14.40 9.05
CA PHE A 94 -12.90 13.91 9.74
C PHE A 94 -12.20 15.04 10.50
N PRO A 95 -11.70 14.78 11.72
CA PRO A 95 -10.97 15.77 12.50
C PRO A 95 -9.59 16.03 11.88
N ASP A 96 -8.85 17.03 12.38
CA ASP A 96 -7.48 17.26 11.91
C ASP A 96 -6.57 16.12 12.39
N ARG A 97 -5.85 15.46 11.47
CA ARG A 97 -4.98 14.34 11.82
C ARG A 97 -3.87 14.74 12.80
N SER A 98 -3.43 16.01 12.77
CA SER A 98 -2.38 16.52 13.66
C SER A 98 -2.78 16.59 15.14
N GLN A 99 -4.07 16.44 15.46
CA GLN A 99 -4.59 16.45 16.83
C GLN A 99 -4.45 15.10 17.55
N PHE A 100 -4.06 14.04 16.85
CA PHE A 100 -4.02 12.68 17.38
C PHE A 100 -2.58 12.15 17.44
N PRO A 101 -2.14 11.63 18.60
CA PRO A 101 -0.78 11.13 18.73
C PRO A 101 -0.57 9.82 17.96
N THR A 102 -1.61 8.98 17.87
CA THR A 102 -1.55 7.70 17.17
C THR A 102 -2.60 7.58 16.06
N GLN A 103 -2.37 6.62 15.16
CA GLN A 103 -3.33 6.28 14.13
C GLN A 103 -4.60 5.66 14.68
N SER A 104 -4.47 4.84 15.74
CA SER A 104 -5.60 4.20 16.39
C SER A 104 -6.54 5.24 16.98
N ASP A 105 -6.01 6.26 17.68
CA ASP A 105 -6.82 7.33 18.27
C ASP A 105 -7.59 8.12 17.19
N TYR A 106 -6.91 8.44 16.08
CA TYR A 106 -7.56 9.11 14.95
C TYR A 106 -8.70 8.27 14.36
N LEU A 107 -8.48 6.96 14.17
CA LEU A 107 -9.48 6.08 13.58
C LEU A 107 -10.65 5.81 14.51
N ALA A 108 -10.42 5.74 15.83
CA ALA A 108 -11.49 5.68 16.81
C ALA A 108 -12.40 6.91 16.71
N GLU A 109 -11.82 8.12 16.63
CA GLU A 109 -12.58 9.36 16.48
C GLU A 109 -13.33 9.42 15.14
N VAL A 110 -12.68 9.03 14.04
CA VAL A 110 -13.35 8.92 12.74
C VAL A 110 -14.51 7.93 12.83
N ALA A 111 -14.30 6.75 13.39
CA ALA A 111 -15.32 5.71 13.48
C ALA A 111 -16.53 6.11 14.33
N ALA A 112 -16.35 6.99 15.33
CA ALA A 112 -17.42 7.55 16.15
C ALA A 112 -18.28 8.60 15.40
N ASN A 113 -17.68 9.33 14.45
CA ASN A 113 -18.31 10.48 13.80
C ASN A 113 -18.66 10.26 12.31
N SER A 114 -18.56 9.03 11.81
CA SER A 114 -18.74 8.73 10.39
C SER A 114 -19.66 7.53 10.14
N SER A 115 -20.34 7.57 9.00
CA SER A 115 -21.11 6.44 8.49
C SER A 115 -20.20 5.48 7.74
N GLY A 116 -20.53 4.20 7.71
CA GLY A 116 -19.70 3.26 6.95
C GLY A 116 -20.16 1.82 6.96
N SER A 117 -19.39 1.00 6.26
CA SER A 117 -19.60 -0.45 6.16
C SER A 117 -18.32 -1.19 6.51
N TYR A 118 -18.49 -2.37 7.08
CA TYR A 118 -17.43 -3.32 7.39
C TYR A 118 -17.67 -4.62 6.64
N GLY A 119 -16.59 -5.27 6.25
CA GLY A 119 -16.60 -6.68 5.93
C GLY A 119 -15.47 -7.39 6.67
N ASP A 120 -15.69 -8.65 7.03
CA ASP A 120 -14.66 -9.52 7.58
C ASP A 120 -13.67 -9.91 6.47
N TRP A 121 -12.38 -9.84 6.78
CA TRP A 121 -11.29 -10.16 5.87
C TRP A 121 -10.41 -11.24 6.49
N LYS A 122 -10.19 -12.30 5.72
CA LYS A 122 -9.33 -13.40 6.11
C LYS A 122 -7.87 -13.06 5.79
N PRO A 123 -6.91 -13.61 6.56
CA PRO A 123 -5.49 -13.57 6.21
C PRO A 123 -5.19 -14.06 4.79
N GLY A 124 -4.04 -13.63 4.27
CA GLY A 124 -3.53 -13.98 2.96
C GLY A 124 -3.27 -12.78 2.06
N GLU A 125 -2.78 -13.06 0.86
CA GLU A 125 -2.56 -12.04 -0.18
C GLU A 125 -3.81 -11.84 -1.03
N PHE A 126 -4.10 -10.59 -1.37
CA PHE A 126 -5.16 -10.26 -2.29
C PHE A 126 -4.96 -8.92 -2.96
N LEU A 127 -5.68 -8.76 -4.07
CA LEU A 127 -5.78 -7.51 -4.81
C LEU A 127 -7.13 -6.88 -4.54
N LEU A 128 -7.12 -5.77 -3.81
CA LEU A 128 -8.28 -4.95 -3.51
C LEU A 128 -8.45 -3.88 -4.60
N SER A 129 -9.66 -3.74 -5.12
CA SER A 129 -10.08 -2.59 -5.95
C SER A 129 -11.11 -1.79 -5.18
N PHE A 130 -10.83 -0.51 -4.98
CA PHE A 130 -11.74 0.46 -4.41
C PHE A 130 -12.11 1.45 -5.51
N ARG A 131 -13.40 1.59 -5.77
CA ARG A 131 -13.93 2.44 -6.84
C ARG A 131 -15.08 3.27 -6.32
N ILE A 132 -15.16 4.48 -6.82
CA ILE A 132 -16.25 5.41 -6.54
C ILE A 132 -17.00 5.66 -7.82
N ASP A 133 -18.30 5.41 -7.81
CA ASP A 133 -19.18 5.69 -8.94
C ASP A 133 -20.33 6.60 -8.49
N PRO A 134 -20.81 7.53 -9.33
CA PRO A 134 -22.10 8.15 -9.09
C PRO A 134 -23.19 7.07 -9.03
N ASP A 135 -24.15 7.19 -8.12
CA ASP A 135 -25.27 6.27 -8.07
C ASP A 135 -26.16 6.48 -9.29
N VAL A 136 -26.20 5.47 -10.16
CA VAL A 136 -26.97 5.49 -11.41
C VAL A 136 -28.47 5.70 -11.16
N LYS A 137 -28.95 5.37 -9.95
CA LYS A 137 -30.35 5.56 -9.57
C LYS A 137 -30.65 7.01 -9.16
N ASP A 138 -29.64 7.78 -8.79
CA ASP A 138 -29.80 9.17 -8.37
C ASP A 138 -29.56 10.13 -9.53
N THR A 139 -30.66 10.57 -10.16
CA THR A 139 -30.63 11.56 -11.25
C THR A 139 -30.07 12.92 -10.81
N THR A 140 -30.00 13.18 -9.50
CA THR A 140 -29.46 14.43 -8.96
C THR A 140 -27.94 14.44 -8.81
N GLN A 141 -27.28 13.28 -9.04
CA GLN A 141 -25.83 13.08 -8.89
C GLN A 141 -25.29 13.46 -7.50
N LYS A 142 -26.13 13.42 -6.46
CA LYS A 142 -25.72 13.73 -5.08
C LYS A 142 -25.26 12.48 -4.33
N THR A 143 -25.64 11.31 -4.82
CA THR A 143 -25.38 10.01 -4.20
C THR A 143 -24.24 9.30 -4.91
N TRP A 144 -23.34 8.74 -4.12
CA TRP A 144 -22.12 8.09 -4.58
C TRP A 144 -22.06 6.67 -3.99
N ALA A 145 -21.70 5.72 -4.84
CA ALA A 145 -21.50 4.33 -4.47
C ALA A 145 -20.00 4.05 -4.34
N PHE A 146 -19.59 3.74 -3.11
CA PHE A 146 -18.27 3.23 -2.75
C PHE A 146 -18.27 1.71 -2.93
N LYS A 147 -17.49 1.23 -3.89
CA LYS A 147 -17.40 -0.18 -4.25
C LYS A 147 -16.04 -0.72 -3.88
N VAL A 148 -16.02 -1.73 -3.03
CA VAL A 148 -14.84 -2.50 -2.68
C VAL A 148 -14.99 -3.89 -3.28
N THR A 149 -14.02 -4.29 -4.10
CA THR A 149 -14.00 -5.60 -4.74
C THR A 149 -12.68 -6.30 -4.43
N ARG A 150 -12.76 -7.56 -3.98
CA ARG A 150 -11.59 -8.45 -3.94
C ARG A 150 -11.45 -9.12 -5.30
N VAL A 151 -10.44 -8.71 -6.06
CA VAL A 151 -10.19 -9.21 -7.41
C VAL A 151 -9.83 -10.70 -7.31
N GLY A 152 -10.52 -11.54 -8.10
CA GLY A 152 -10.36 -12.99 -8.11
C GLY A 152 -11.44 -13.76 -7.33
N GLU A 153 -11.98 -13.19 -6.24
CA GLU A 153 -13.03 -13.87 -5.44
C GLU A 153 -14.45 -13.48 -5.84
N GLY A 154 -14.62 -12.43 -6.64
CA GLY A 154 -15.93 -11.93 -7.06
C GLY A 154 -16.77 -11.30 -5.93
N ARG A 155 -16.28 -11.31 -4.69
CA ARG A 155 -16.90 -10.63 -3.54
C ARG A 155 -16.86 -9.12 -3.74
N LYS A 156 -18.03 -8.51 -3.74
CA LYS A 156 -18.24 -7.07 -3.88
C LYS A 156 -18.98 -6.57 -2.65
N ASN A 157 -18.35 -5.68 -1.89
CA ASN A 157 -19.00 -4.90 -0.86
C ASN A 157 -19.29 -3.53 -1.46
N THR A 158 -20.57 -3.17 -1.54
CA THR A 158 -21.01 -1.85 -2.01
C THR A 158 -21.62 -1.11 -0.85
N PHE A 159 -21.11 0.09 -0.60
CA PHE A 159 -21.63 1.04 0.38
C PHE A 159 -22.05 2.30 -0.38
N THR A 160 -23.28 2.75 -0.21
CA THR A 160 -23.78 3.96 -0.87
C THR A 160 -23.95 5.05 0.18
N SER A 161 -23.45 6.25 -0.09
CA SER A 161 -23.69 7.43 0.76
C SER A 161 -24.00 8.66 -0.09
N THR A 162 -24.74 9.60 0.50
CA THR A 162 -25.05 10.89 -0.14
C THR A 162 -23.98 11.89 0.24
N VAL A 163 -23.13 12.24 -0.73
CA VAL A 163 -21.95 13.08 -0.49
C VAL A 163 -21.91 14.21 -1.53
N PRO A 164 -22.69 15.30 -1.34
CA PRO A 164 -22.91 16.29 -2.39
C PRO A 164 -21.65 16.97 -2.92
N TRP A 165 -20.62 17.12 -2.08
CA TRP A 165 -19.35 17.75 -2.48
C TRP A 165 -18.54 16.90 -3.46
N MET A 166 -18.81 15.59 -3.55
CA MET A 166 -18.07 14.70 -4.44
C MET A 166 -18.40 14.91 -5.92
N ALA A 167 -19.52 15.59 -6.23
CA ALA A 167 -19.89 16.00 -7.58
C ALA A 167 -18.82 16.87 -8.26
N ASP A 168 -18.09 17.68 -7.48
CA ASP A 168 -16.98 18.46 -8.01
C ASP A 168 -15.64 17.79 -7.66
N LYS A 169 -15.11 17.01 -8.61
CA LYS A 169 -13.82 16.31 -8.47
C LYS A 169 -12.64 17.25 -8.20
N ARG A 170 -12.74 18.54 -8.53
CA ARG A 170 -11.70 19.53 -8.20
C ARG A 170 -11.57 19.74 -6.69
N LEU A 171 -12.62 19.39 -5.93
CA LEU A 171 -12.62 19.43 -4.47
C LEU A 171 -12.01 18.18 -3.84
N TRP A 172 -11.59 17.18 -4.62
CA TRP A 172 -10.99 15.97 -4.08
C TRP A 172 -9.51 16.24 -3.81
N SER A 173 -9.18 16.72 -2.61
CA SER A 173 -7.79 16.66 -2.17
C SER A 173 -7.50 15.24 -1.72
N SER A 174 -6.81 14.48 -2.56
CA SER A 174 -6.21 13.21 -2.13
C SER A 174 -5.18 13.55 -1.07
N HIS A 175 -5.43 13.13 0.17
CA HIS A 175 -4.36 13.03 1.14
C HIS A 175 -3.64 11.70 0.91
N SER A 176 -2.33 11.67 1.11
CA SER A 176 -1.56 10.43 0.92
C SER A 176 -2.02 9.40 1.94
N GLY A 177 -2.73 8.36 1.49
CA GLY A 177 -2.82 7.13 2.28
C GLY A 177 -1.42 6.65 2.66
N MET A 178 -1.29 5.86 3.73
CA MET A 178 0.03 5.38 4.15
C MET A 178 0.68 4.52 3.05
N VAL A 179 -0.15 3.91 2.20
CA VAL A 179 0.23 3.01 1.13
C VAL A 179 0.42 3.78 -0.19
N GLY A 180 1.67 3.79 -0.67
CA GLY A 180 2.04 4.37 -1.97
C GLY A 180 2.38 3.28 -2.99
N ASN A 181 3.01 3.66 -4.11
CA ASN A 181 3.42 2.73 -5.17
C ASN A 181 4.62 1.84 -4.77
N LYS A 182 5.22 2.07 -3.60
CA LYS A 182 6.25 1.21 -3.02
C LYS A 182 5.62 0.38 -1.91
N GLN A 183 6.01 -0.89 -1.85
CA GLN A 183 5.66 -1.77 -0.74
C GLN A 183 6.10 -1.17 0.59
N LYS A 184 5.21 -1.25 1.57
CA LYS A 184 5.47 -0.92 2.96
C LYS A 184 4.92 -2.03 3.85
N SER A 185 5.62 -2.25 4.96
CA SER A 185 5.20 -3.13 6.05
C SER A 185 4.66 -2.29 7.22
N PHE A 186 3.67 -2.85 7.92
CA PHE A 186 3.00 -2.27 9.07
C PHE A 186 2.78 -3.35 10.11
N GLU A 187 2.76 -2.99 11.40
CA GLU A 187 2.48 -3.95 12.46
C GLU A 187 1.05 -4.50 12.34
N ALA A 188 0.85 -5.78 12.64
CA ALA A 188 -0.43 -6.47 12.43
C ALA A 188 -1.54 -6.03 13.39
N ASP A 189 -1.16 -5.49 14.55
CA ASP A 189 -2.03 -4.95 15.58
C ASP A 189 -2.37 -3.46 15.37
N GLU A 190 -1.74 -2.82 14.39
CA GLU A 190 -2.03 -1.43 14.03
C GLU A 190 -3.01 -1.33 12.85
N PRO A 191 -3.97 -0.39 12.91
CA PRO A 191 -4.87 -0.18 11.79
C PRO A 191 -4.14 0.52 10.62
N LEU A 192 -4.39 0.07 9.40
CA LEU A 192 -3.76 0.55 8.17
C LEU A 192 -4.72 1.40 7.32
N VAL A 193 -4.43 2.70 7.18
CA VAL A 193 -5.13 3.58 6.22
C VAL A 193 -4.61 3.36 4.81
N LEU A 194 -5.44 2.77 3.96
CA LEU A 194 -5.14 2.53 2.55
C LEU A 194 -5.35 3.80 1.72
N HIS A 195 -6.47 4.49 1.95
CA HIS A 195 -6.84 5.65 1.16
C HIS A 195 -7.62 6.66 1.98
N GLU A 196 -7.29 7.93 1.86
CA GLU A 196 -8.00 9.03 2.50
C GLU A 196 -8.17 10.18 1.50
N VAL A 197 -9.42 10.62 1.33
CA VAL A 197 -9.73 11.80 0.55
C VAL A 197 -10.47 12.77 1.45
N ARG A 198 -9.96 14.00 1.47
CA ARG A 198 -10.59 15.11 2.17
C ARG A 198 -11.09 16.12 1.15
N ARG A 199 -12.20 16.77 1.48
CA ARG A 199 -12.71 17.91 0.74
C ARG A 199 -11.70 19.05 0.83
N ALA A 200 -11.23 19.49 -0.32
CA ALA A 200 -10.34 20.61 -0.47
C ALA A 200 -11.10 21.93 -0.35
N ILE A 201 -10.37 22.98 0.01
CA ILE A 201 -10.88 24.36 0.00
C ILE A 201 -10.36 25.03 -1.27
N LEU A 202 -11.28 25.53 -2.10
CA LEU A 202 -10.93 26.37 -3.25
C LEU A 202 -10.67 27.79 -2.75
N GLN A 203 -9.43 28.24 -2.86
CA GLN A 203 -9.09 29.64 -2.64
C GLN A 203 -9.07 30.35 -4.00
N VAL A 204 -9.99 31.28 -4.20
CA VAL A 204 -10.05 32.13 -5.40
C VAL A 204 -8.99 33.22 -5.27
N GLY A 205 -8.03 33.23 -6.18
CA GLY A 205 -7.00 34.26 -6.30
C GLY A 205 -7.46 35.46 -7.12
N ILE A 206 -6.62 36.50 -7.15
CA ILE A 206 -6.82 37.65 -8.04
C ILE A 206 -6.64 37.17 -9.49
N GLY A 207 -7.58 37.53 -10.38
CA GLY A 207 -7.47 37.26 -11.83
C GLY A 207 -7.89 35.86 -12.29
N SER A 208 -8.97 35.30 -11.75
CA SER A 208 -9.52 33.97 -12.14
C SER A 208 -8.60 32.78 -11.89
N SER A 209 -7.53 32.96 -11.12
CA SER A 209 -6.70 31.86 -10.64
C SER A 209 -7.38 31.18 -9.43
N TYR A 210 -7.28 29.86 -9.33
CA TYR A 210 -7.75 29.10 -8.18
C TYR A 210 -6.59 28.27 -7.64
N SER A 211 -6.41 28.25 -6.33
CA SER A 211 -5.51 27.29 -5.67
C SER A 211 -6.32 26.33 -4.83
N VAL A 212 -6.07 25.04 -5.00
CA VAL A 212 -6.63 23.98 -4.15
C VAL A 212 -5.73 23.85 -2.93
N LYS A 213 -6.25 24.16 -1.74
CA LYS A 213 -5.56 23.89 -0.49
C LYS A 213 -6.20 22.71 0.21
N SER A 214 -5.36 21.83 0.78
CA SER A 214 -5.84 20.87 1.76
C SER A 214 -6.52 21.64 2.89
N SER A 215 -7.70 21.20 3.30
CA SER A 215 -8.36 21.74 4.48
C SER A 215 -7.45 21.54 5.70
N GLN A 216 -6.98 22.64 6.29
CA GLN A 216 -6.43 22.62 7.64
C GLN A 216 -7.63 22.52 8.59
N GLY A 217 -7.61 21.57 9.54
CA GLY A 217 -8.75 21.32 10.41
C GLY A 217 -9.68 20.20 9.96
N ALA A 218 -10.88 20.20 10.55
CA ALA A 218 -11.90 19.20 10.29
C ALA A 218 -12.58 19.43 8.94
N ALA A 219 -12.71 18.38 8.14
CA ALA A 219 -13.27 18.46 6.79
C ALA A 219 -14.04 17.20 6.41
N ASP A 220 -15.02 17.37 5.52
CA ASP A 220 -15.75 16.23 4.95
C ASP A 220 -14.78 15.38 4.12
N GLY A 221 -14.94 14.07 4.16
CA GLY A 221 -14.03 13.15 3.50
C GLY A 221 -14.55 11.72 3.49
N PHE A 222 -13.79 10.85 2.85
CA PHE A 222 -13.96 9.41 2.96
C PHE A 222 -12.62 8.71 3.18
N LEU A 223 -12.69 7.55 3.81
CA LEU A 223 -11.55 6.79 4.29
C LEU A 223 -11.76 5.31 4.00
N LEU A 224 -10.73 4.66 3.48
CA LEU A 224 -10.61 3.22 3.33
C LEU A 224 -9.46 2.73 4.20
N TYR A 225 -9.73 1.80 5.11
CA TYR A 225 -8.74 1.30 6.06
C TYR A 225 -9.00 -0.16 6.43
N ILE A 226 -7.94 -0.82 6.90
CA ILE A 226 -7.99 -2.15 7.49
C ILE A 226 -7.66 -1.99 8.96
N GLU A 227 -8.35 -2.72 9.82
CA GLU A 227 -8.06 -2.76 11.24
C GLU A 227 -8.13 -4.21 11.75
N PRO A 228 -7.26 -4.59 12.70
CA PRO A 228 -7.35 -5.88 13.35
C PRO A 228 -8.59 -5.95 14.23
N MET A 229 -9.17 -7.14 14.32
CA MET A 229 -10.23 -7.46 15.25
C MET A 229 -9.63 -8.14 16.49
N PRO A 230 -10.16 -7.83 17.70
CA PRO A 230 -9.73 -8.45 18.94
C PRO A 230 -10.04 -9.96 18.99
#